data_AF-A0A101F808-F1
#
_entry.id   AF-A0A101F808-F1
#
_cell.length_a   1.000
_cell.length_b   1.000
_cell.length_c   1.000
_cell.angle_alpha   90.00
_cell.angle_beta   90.00
_cell.angle_gamma   90.00
#
_symmetry.space_group_name_H-M   'P 1'
#
loop_
_entity.id
_entity.type
_entity.pdbx_description
1 polymer ?
#
loop_
_entity_poly.entity_id
_entity_poly.type
_entity_poly.pdbx_seq_one_letter_code
_entity_poly.pdbx_strand_id
1 'polypeptide(L)'
;MAEAIAREVLRRSGFQLELEVASAGLAAFPGAPASPEAVAVLADRGIDISGHRAAQLTEEMVRWADLIFTMTAGQKRHLLETYPEAKGKVFVLKEFLHLGRVEEREKAILDLLARIREKRERFQKEHGEMIKKLEEQRSTLLQKIQQIEDQIATFRELLEKEIQPEKQELRRLEEQMSEYDISDPIGQPRAVYEKCAQELEEVIEKVFRKLAERDF
;
A
#
# COMPACT_ATOMS: atom_id res chain seq x y z
N MET A 1 -27.16 -12.37 5.18
CA MET A 1 -27.51 -11.91 3.80
C MET A 1 -27.86 -13.05 2.86
N ALA A 2 -26.96 -14.02 2.62
CA ALA A 2 -27.16 -15.07 1.61
C ALA A 2 -28.48 -15.86 1.77
N GLU A 3 -28.80 -16.32 2.99
CA GLU A 3 -30.07 -16.99 3.28
C GLU A 3 -31.29 -16.13 2.92
N ALA A 4 -31.32 -14.87 3.39
CA ALA A 4 -32.45 -13.97 3.15
C ALA A 4 -32.63 -13.68 1.65
N ILE A 5 -31.54 -13.48 0.92
CA ILE A 5 -31.56 -13.33 -0.55
C ILE A 5 -32.08 -14.61 -1.21
N ALA A 6 -31.63 -15.79 -0.77
CA ALA A 6 -32.08 -17.06 -1.33
C ALA A 6 -33.59 -17.26 -1.14
N ARG A 7 -34.11 -16.99 0.06
CA ARG A 7 -35.56 -17.04 0.33
C ARG A 7 -36.34 -16.07 -0.56
N GLU A 8 -35.84 -14.84 -0.70
CA GLU A 8 -36.51 -13.84 -1.55
C GLU A 8 -36.49 -14.23 -3.03
N VAL A 9 -35.38 -14.77 -3.52
CA VAL A 9 -35.27 -15.28 -4.89
C VAL A 9 -36.24 -16.44 -5.10
N LEU A 10 -36.33 -17.41 -4.18
CA LEU A 10 -37.29 -18.50 -4.28
C LEU A 10 -38.73 -17.99 -4.35
N ARG A 11 -39.09 -17.01 -3.52
CA ARG A 11 -40.41 -16.39 -3.52
C ARG A 11 -40.76 -15.70 -4.84
N ARG A 12 -39.81 -14.96 -5.44
CA ARG A 12 -40.06 -14.15 -6.65
C ARG A 12 -39.93 -14.92 -7.96
N SER A 13 -39.13 -15.98 -7.99
CA SER A 13 -38.72 -16.63 -9.25
C SER A 13 -39.72 -17.68 -9.75
N GLY A 14 -40.78 -17.98 -8.98
CA GLY A 14 -41.78 -18.97 -9.36
C GLY A 14 -41.23 -20.40 -9.49
N PHE A 15 -40.06 -20.69 -8.90
CA PHE A 15 -39.51 -22.04 -8.88
C PHE A 15 -40.42 -22.97 -8.07
N GLN A 16 -40.80 -24.10 -8.65
CA GLN A 16 -41.53 -25.17 -7.95
C GLN A 16 -40.53 -26.05 -7.17
N LEU A 17 -39.80 -25.42 -6.25
CA LEU A 17 -38.84 -26.08 -5.39
C LEU A 17 -39.25 -25.89 -3.94
N GLU A 18 -39.51 -26.99 -3.25
CA GLU A 18 -39.72 -27.00 -1.80
C GLU A 18 -38.35 -27.09 -1.12
N LEU A 19 -37.79 -25.94 -0.78
CA LEU A 19 -36.47 -25.84 -0.15
C LEU A 19 -36.56 -25.19 1.22
N GLU A 20 -35.97 -25.86 2.20
CA GLU A 20 -35.63 -25.24 3.48
C GLU A 20 -34.24 -24.62 3.37
N VAL A 21 -34.13 -23.34 3.72
CA VAL A 21 -32.86 -22.60 3.67
C VAL A 21 -32.49 -22.21 5.09
N ALA A 22 -31.23 -22.33 5.45
CA ALA A 22 -30.70 -21.82 6.71
C ALA A 22 -29.29 -21.26 6.49
N SER A 23 -28.83 -20.39 7.40
CA SER A 23 -27.44 -19.94 7.44
C SER A 23 -26.82 -20.13 8.82
N ALA A 24 -25.54 -20.49 8.81
CA ALA A 24 -24.71 -20.61 10.00
C ALA A 24 -23.27 -20.22 9.67
N GLY A 25 -22.53 -19.73 10.66
CA GLY A 25 -21.11 -19.40 10.52
C GLY A 25 -20.20 -20.43 11.17
N LEU A 26 -19.05 -20.68 10.55
CA LEU A 26 -18.02 -21.59 11.09
C LEU A 26 -17.38 -21.07 12.39
N ALA A 27 -17.26 -19.74 12.52
CA ALA A 27 -16.76 -19.06 13.71
C ALA A 27 -17.68 -17.88 14.07
N ALA A 28 -19.00 -18.10 14.00
CA ALA A 28 -19.98 -17.08 14.37
C ALA A 28 -20.10 -16.95 15.88
N PHE A 29 -20.25 -15.73 16.38
CA PHE A 29 -20.70 -15.47 17.74
C PHE A 29 -22.22 -15.63 17.80
N PRO A 30 -22.76 -16.67 18.47
CA PRO A 30 -24.19 -16.91 18.50
C PRO A 30 -24.97 -15.72 19.06
N GLY A 31 -26.09 -15.38 18.42
CA GLY A 31 -26.96 -14.28 18.84
C GLY A 31 -26.49 -12.89 18.38
N ALA A 32 -25.31 -12.77 17.76
CA ALA A 32 -24.87 -11.49 17.20
C ALA A 32 -25.87 -11.00 16.11
N PRO A 33 -26.24 -9.70 16.09
CA PRO A 33 -27.07 -9.16 15.04
C PRO A 33 -26.33 -9.15 13.69
N ALA A 34 -27.07 -9.04 12.59
CA ALA A 34 -26.47 -8.71 11.31
C ALA A 34 -25.76 -7.34 11.36
N SER A 35 -24.71 -7.16 10.56
CA SER A 35 -24.01 -5.88 10.49
C SER A 35 -24.96 -4.78 9.98
N PRO A 36 -24.87 -3.54 10.51
CA PRO A 36 -25.75 -2.44 10.10
C PRO A 36 -25.77 -2.21 8.58
N GLU A 37 -24.63 -2.37 7.91
CA GLU A 37 -24.49 -2.21 6.46
C GLU A 37 -25.25 -3.29 5.69
N ALA A 38 -25.24 -4.54 6.19
CA ALA A 38 -25.99 -5.62 5.57
C ALA A 38 -27.50 -5.41 5.71
N VAL A 39 -27.95 -4.88 6.86
CA VAL A 39 -29.34 -4.52 7.09
C VAL A 39 -29.76 -3.40 6.14
N ALA A 40 -28.99 -2.32 6.05
CA ALA A 40 -29.28 -1.19 5.17
C ALA A 40 -29.36 -1.62 3.68
N VAL A 41 -28.35 -2.34 3.18
CA VAL A 41 -28.31 -2.78 1.77
C VAL A 41 -29.46 -3.71 1.40
N LEU A 42 -29.90 -4.57 2.33
CA LEU A 42 -31.05 -5.45 2.08
C LEU A 42 -32.39 -4.74 2.25
N ALA A 43 -32.48 -3.77 3.16
CA ALA A 43 -33.66 -2.93 3.33
C ALA A 43 -33.96 -2.12 2.05
N ASP A 44 -32.94 -1.56 1.40
CA ASP A 44 -33.06 -0.88 0.09
C ASP A 44 -33.62 -1.81 -1.01
N ARG A 45 -33.52 -3.13 -0.82
CA ARG A 45 -34.03 -4.16 -1.73
C ARG A 45 -35.36 -4.77 -1.27
N GLY A 46 -35.97 -4.23 -0.20
CA GLY A 46 -37.22 -4.72 0.38
C GLY A 46 -37.09 -6.01 1.19
N ILE A 47 -35.88 -6.35 1.65
CA ILE A 47 -35.59 -7.56 2.44
C ILE A 47 -35.18 -7.13 3.85
N ASP A 48 -36.04 -7.39 4.85
CA ASP A 48 -35.71 -7.09 6.24
C ASP A 48 -34.91 -8.24 6.88
N ILE A 49 -33.73 -7.91 7.40
CA ILE A 49 -32.89 -8.83 8.19
C ILE A 49 -32.53 -8.28 9.58
N SER A 50 -33.22 -7.23 10.05
CA SER A 50 -32.99 -6.63 11.37
C SER A 50 -33.21 -7.63 12.53
N GLY A 51 -34.13 -8.58 12.34
CA GLY A 51 -34.40 -9.69 13.25
C GLY A 51 -33.37 -10.83 13.20
N HIS A 52 -32.44 -10.83 12.23
CA HIS A 52 -31.48 -11.93 12.09
C HIS A 52 -30.54 -12.03 13.29
N ARG A 53 -30.27 -13.26 13.71
CA ARG A 53 -29.31 -13.59 14.76
C ARG A 53 -28.37 -14.66 14.23
N ALA A 54 -27.07 -14.40 14.36
CA ALA A 54 -26.04 -15.32 13.91
C ALA A 54 -26.16 -16.65 14.68
N ALA A 55 -26.05 -17.76 13.95
CA ALA A 55 -25.95 -19.10 14.52
C ALA A 55 -24.56 -19.68 14.20
N GLN A 56 -23.98 -20.38 15.16
CA GLN A 56 -22.76 -21.16 14.93
C GLN A 56 -23.14 -22.50 14.29
N LEU A 57 -22.36 -22.93 13.31
CA LEU A 57 -22.58 -24.22 12.65
C LEU A 57 -22.42 -25.35 13.67
N THR A 58 -23.38 -26.28 13.66
CA THR A 58 -23.35 -27.48 14.50
C THR A 58 -23.37 -28.75 13.65
N GLU A 59 -22.97 -29.87 14.24
CA GLU A 59 -23.02 -31.17 13.58
C GLU A 59 -24.45 -31.55 13.15
N GLU A 60 -25.45 -31.20 13.97
CA GLU A 60 -26.87 -31.44 13.64
C GLU A 60 -27.31 -30.69 12.37
N MET A 61 -26.90 -29.42 12.22
CA MET A 61 -27.16 -28.65 11.01
C MET A 61 -26.46 -29.25 9.80
N VAL A 62 -25.23 -29.74 9.98
CA VAL A 62 -24.48 -30.41 8.92
C VAL A 62 -25.19 -31.69 8.50
N ARG A 63 -25.70 -32.49 9.43
CA ARG A 63 -26.45 -33.72 9.14
C ARG A 63 -27.80 -33.43 8.45
N TRP A 64 -28.52 -32.42 8.92
CA TRP A 64 -29.81 -31.99 8.36
C TRP A 64 -29.72 -31.49 6.92
N ALA A 65 -28.67 -30.76 6.57
CA ALA A 65 -28.57 -30.15 5.24
C ALA A 65 -28.25 -31.19 4.14
N ASP A 66 -29.05 -31.22 3.07
CA ASP A 66 -28.74 -32.00 1.85
C ASP A 66 -27.60 -31.38 1.03
N LEU A 67 -27.50 -30.05 1.03
CA LEU A 67 -26.45 -29.27 0.38
C LEU A 67 -25.98 -28.13 1.28
N ILE A 68 -24.68 -27.94 1.34
CA ILE A 68 -24.05 -26.87 2.13
C ILE A 68 -23.23 -25.99 1.21
N PHE A 69 -23.60 -24.70 1.13
CA PHE A 69 -22.86 -23.71 0.36
C PHE A 69 -22.00 -22.82 1.26
N THR A 70 -20.70 -22.88 1.02
CA THR A 70 -19.73 -21.95 1.60
C THR A 70 -19.49 -20.77 0.65
N MET A 71 -19.06 -19.64 1.20
CA MET A 71 -18.79 -18.44 0.39
C MET A 71 -17.37 -18.46 -0.19
N THR A 72 -16.46 -19.23 0.41
CA THR A 72 -15.06 -19.32 -0.03
C THR A 72 -14.51 -20.75 0.05
N ALA A 73 -13.49 -21.05 -0.75
CA ALA A 73 -12.79 -22.34 -0.70
C ALA A 73 -12.11 -22.60 0.66
N GLY A 74 -11.68 -21.54 1.36
CA GLY A 74 -11.14 -21.66 2.72
C GLY A 74 -12.18 -22.12 3.73
N GLN A 75 -13.41 -21.58 3.65
CA GLN A 75 -14.53 -22.04 4.48
C GLN A 75 -14.91 -23.49 4.19
N LYS A 76 -14.96 -23.88 2.90
CA LYS A 76 -15.17 -25.28 2.49
C LYS A 76 -14.14 -26.21 3.13
N ARG A 77 -12.87 -25.85 3.06
CA ARG A 77 -11.78 -26.64 3.64
C ARG A 77 -11.93 -26.77 5.15
N HIS A 78 -12.10 -25.66 5.86
CA HIS A 78 -12.25 -25.66 7.32
C HIS A 78 -13.48 -26.48 7.78
N LEU A 79 -14.59 -26.39 7.06
CA LEU A 79 -15.77 -27.20 7.32
C LEU A 79 -15.45 -28.69 7.14
N LEU A 80 -14.81 -29.10 6.05
CA LEU A 80 -14.48 -30.50 5.77
C LEU A 80 -13.39 -31.08 6.68
N GLU A 81 -12.50 -30.24 7.20
CA GLU A 81 -11.54 -30.62 8.25
C GLU A 81 -12.26 -30.90 9.58
N THR A 82 -13.29 -30.12 9.90
CA THR A 82 -14.06 -30.24 11.15
C THR A 82 -15.15 -31.31 11.09
N TYR A 83 -15.81 -31.44 9.94
CA TYR A 83 -16.93 -32.35 9.66
C TYR A 83 -16.68 -33.16 8.38
N PRO A 84 -15.79 -34.16 8.40
CA PRO A 84 -15.43 -34.94 7.22
C PRO A 84 -16.61 -35.66 6.56
N GLU A 85 -17.66 -35.99 7.33
CA GLU A 85 -18.90 -36.62 6.86
C GLU A 85 -19.73 -35.73 5.94
N ALA A 86 -19.48 -34.41 5.93
CA ALA A 86 -20.11 -33.47 5.01
C ALA A 86 -19.52 -33.54 3.58
N LYS A 87 -18.48 -34.36 3.37
CA LYS A 87 -17.86 -34.54 2.06
C LYS A 87 -18.89 -35.03 1.02
N GLY A 88 -18.89 -34.40 -0.15
CA GLY A 88 -19.82 -34.70 -1.23
C GLY A 88 -21.06 -33.80 -1.28
N LYS A 89 -21.40 -33.12 -0.17
CA LYS A 89 -22.50 -32.13 -0.12
C LYS A 89 -22.09 -30.69 0.12
N VAL A 90 -20.79 -30.43 0.33
CA VAL A 90 -20.26 -29.08 0.59
C VAL A 90 -19.62 -28.51 -0.68
N PHE A 91 -20.09 -27.34 -1.11
CA PHE A 91 -19.60 -26.65 -2.31
C PHE A 91 -19.34 -25.17 -2.03
N VAL A 92 -18.45 -24.54 -2.79
CA VAL A 92 -18.41 -23.08 -2.84
C VAL A 92 -19.55 -22.62 -3.75
N LEU A 93 -20.36 -21.66 -3.30
CA LEU A 93 -21.60 -21.29 -3.98
C LEU A 93 -21.43 -21.01 -5.48
N LYS A 94 -20.38 -20.27 -5.88
CA LYS A 94 -20.11 -19.98 -7.29
C LYS A 94 -19.51 -21.16 -8.05
N GLU A 95 -18.73 -22.02 -7.40
CA GLU A 95 -18.15 -23.22 -8.04
C GLU A 95 -19.23 -24.22 -8.45
N PHE A 96 -20.32 -24.30 -7.67
CA PHE A 96 -21.42 -25.23 -7.94
C PHE A 96 -22.07 -25.03 -9.32
N LEU A 97 -22.04 -23.80 -9.86
CA LEU A 97 -22.55 -23.50 -11.20
C LEU A 97 -21.67 -24.07 -12.33
N HIS A 98 -20.48 -24.58 -11.99
CA HIS A 98 -19.43 -24.96 -12.93
C HIS A 98 -18.82 -26.32 -12.61
N LEU A 99 -19.56 -27.21 -11.94
CA LEU A 99 -19.15 -28.60 -11.69
C LEU A 99 -18.67 -29.25 -13.01
N GLY A 100 -17.45 -29.78 -13.00
CA GLY A 100 -16.71 -30.27 -14.18
C GLY A 100 -15.68 -29.27 -14.75
N ARG A 101 -16.05 -28.00 -14.99
CA ARG A 101 -15.12 -26.99 -15.52
C ARG A 101 -14.05 -26.56 -14.52
N VAL A 102 -14.37 -26.61 -13.22
CA VAL A 102 -13.41 -26.32 -12.15
C VAL A 102 -12.31 -27.38 -12.14
N GLU A 103 -12.66 -28.67 -12.22
CA GLU A 103 -11.72 -29.79 -12.24
C GLU A 103 -10.80 -29.74 -13.48
N GLU A 104 -11.37 -29.45 -14.66
CA GLU A 104 -10.59 -29.26 -15.89
C GLU A 104 -9.57 -28.12 -15.76
N ARG A 105 -9.97 -27.00 -15.15
CA ARG A 105 -9.10 -25.85 -14.93
C ARG A 105 -8.02 -26.13 -13.89
N GLU A 106 -8.35 -26.82 -12.81
CA GLU A 106 -7.36 -27.25 -11.80
C GLU A 106 -6.30 -28.15 -12.43
N LYS A 107 -6.73 -29.12 -13.25
CA LYS A 107 -5.80 -29.98 -14.00
C LYS A 107 -4.93 -29.15 -14.95
N ALA A 108 -5.51 -28.22 -15.70
CA ALA A 108 -4.76 -27.35 -16.61
C ALA A 108 -3.74 -26.46 -15.88
N ILE A 109 -4.08 -25.96 -14.68
CA ILE A 109 -3.16 -25.20 -13.82
C ILE A 109 -1.99 -26.08 -13.40
N LEU A 110 -2.24 -27.30 -12.92
CA LEU A 110 -1.19 -28.22 -12.50
C LEU A 110 -0.25 -28.58 -13.66
N ASP A 111 -0.81 -28.87 -14.84
CA ASP A 111 -0.02 -29.14 -16.06
C ASP A 111 0.85 -27.93 -16.44
N LEU A 112 0.31 -26.71 -16.34
CA LEU A 112 1.05 -25.49 -16.64
C LEU A 112 2.17 -25.24 -15.62
N LEU A 113 1.92 -25.48 -14.33
CA LEU A 113 2.92 -25.37 -13.27
C LEU A 113 4.08 -26.36 -13.49
N ALA A 114 3.79 -27.59 -13.91
CA ALA A 114 4.82 -28.57 -14.28
C ALA A 114 5.69 -28.06 -15.44
N ARG A 115 5.06 -27.56 -16.52
CA ARG A 115 5.78 -26.99 -17.67
C ARG A 115 6.62 -25.77 -17.28
N ILE A 116 6.12 -24.91 -16.39
CA ILE A 116 6.89 -23.75 -15.88
C ILE A 116 8.12 -24.23 -15.11
N ARG A 117 7.97 -25.23 -14.25
CA ARG A 117 9.09 -25.81 -13.50
C ARG A 117 10.18 -26.34 -14.44
N GLU A 118 9.81 -27.17 -15.41
CA GLU A 118 10.74 -27.71 -16.39
C GLU A 118 11.45 -26.61 -17.19
N LYS A 119 10.72 -25.60 -17.64
CA LYS A 119 11.29 -24.45 -18.35
C LYS A 119 12.32 -23.70 -17.49
N ARG A 120 12.01 -23.49 -16.20
CA ARG A 120 12.92 -22.83 -15.25
C ARG A 120 14.18 -23.66 -15.03
N GLU A 121 14.05 -24.96 -14.83
CA GLU A 121 15.20 -25.86 -14.63
C GLU A 121 16.10 -25.89 -15.86
N ARG A 122 15.51 -25.98 -17.06
CA ARG A 122 16.26 -25.91 -18.32
C ARG A 122 16.98 -24.57 -18.47
N PHE A 123 16.27 -23.46 -18.26
CA PHE A 123 16.84 -22.12 -18.34
C PHE A 123 18.00 -21.95 -17.34
N GLN A 124 17.83 -22.44 -16.10
CA GLN A 124 18.87 -22.40 -15.09
C GLN A 124 20.10 -23.24 -15.49
N LYS A 125 19.90 -24.41 -16.09
CA LYS A 125 21.01 -25.24 -16.59
C LYS A 125 21.74 -24.59 -17.76
N GLU A 126 21.01 -23.99 -18.69
CA GLU A 126 21.56 -23.36 -19.90
C GLU A 126 22.26 -22.04 -19.60
N HIS A 127 21.74 -21.25 -18.65
CA HIS A 127 22.20 -19.87 -18.42
C HIS A 127 22.78 -19.60 -17.04
N GLY A 128 22.70 -20.56 -16.11
CA GLY A 128 23.10 -20.36 -14.72
C GLY A 128 24.56 -19.95 -14.53
N GLU A 129 25.48 -20.55 -15.28
CA GLU A 129 26.90 -20.19 -15.22
C GLU A 129 27.16 -18.76 -15.71
N MET A 130 26.49 -18.36 -16.80
CA MET A 130 26.61 -17.00 -17.34
C MET A 130 26.03 -15.96 -16.37
N ILE A 131 24.87 -16.25 -15.77
CA ILE A 131 24.26 -15.40 -14.74
C ILE A 131 25.22 -15.23 -13.55
N LYS A 132 25.77 -16.33 -13.04
CA LYS A 132 26.73 -16.29 -11.93
C LYS A 132 27.97 -15.46 -12.28
N LYS A 133 28.52 -15.62 -13.48
CA LYS A 133 29.66 -14.83 -13.96
C LYS A 133 29.33 -13.34 -14.02
N LEU A 134 28.15 -12.98 -14.50
CA LEU A 134 27.68 -11.58 -14.54
C LEU A 134 27.48 -11.01 -13.13
N GLU A 135 26.97 -11.81 -12.19
CA GLU A 135 26.82 -11.40 -10.78
C GLU A 135 28.17 -11.17 -10.10
N GLU A 136 29.16 -12.04 -10.35
CA GLU A 136 30.53 -11.87 -9.87
C GLU A 136 31.18 -10.62 -10.47
N GLN A 137 31.05 -10.41 -11.79
CA GLN A 137 31.53 -9.21 -12.47
C GLN A 137 30.90 -7.94 -11.89
N ARG A 138 29.58 -7.94 -11.67
CA ARG A 138 28.86 -6.82 -11.04
C ARG A 138 29.42 -6.55 -9.64
N SER A 139 29.63 -7.59 -8.83
CA SER A 139 30.20 -7.45 -7.49
C SER A 139 31.57 -6.78 -7.50
N THR A 140 32.48 -7.24 -8.38
CA THR A 140 33.81 -6.63 -8.54
C THR A 140 33.74 -5.18 -9.00
N LEU A 141 32.85 -4.85 -9.95
CA LEU A 141 32.68 -3.48 -10.43
C LEU A 141 32.17 -2.55 -9.34
N LEU A 142 31.22 -3.00 -8.51
CA LEU A 142 30.73 -2.22 -7.37
C LEU A 142 31.84 -1.91 -6.36
N GLN A 143 32.71 -2.87 -6.06
CA GLN A 143 33.87 -2.64 -5.20
C GLN A 143 34.82 -1.59 -5.78
N LYS A 144 35.08 -1.63 -7.09
CA LYS A 144 35.93 -0.63 -7.76
C LYS A 144 35.29 0.76 -7.74
N ILE A 145 33.97 0.85 -7.97
CA ILE A 145 33.23 2.12 -7.90
C ILE A 145 33.38 2.71 -6.50
N GLN A 146 33.16 1.92 -5.45
CA GLN A 146 33.32 2.40 -4.07
C GLN A 146 34.74 2.93 -3.80
N GLN A 147 35.77 2.22 -4.24
CA GLN A 147 37.15 2.69 -4.09
C GLN A 147 37.40 4.03 -4.77
N ILE A 148 36.83 4.25 -5.97
CA ILE A 148 36.93 5.52 -6.69
C ILE A 148 36.17 6.62 -5.94
N GLU A 149 34.99 6.33 -5.41
CA GLU A 149 34.21 7.29 -4.60
C GLU A 149 34.98 7.71 -3.35
N ASP A 150 35.63 6.78 -2.66
CA ASP A 150 36.46 7.06 -1.48
C ASP A 150 37.67 7.95 -1.84
N GLN A 151 38.29 7.70 -3.00
CA GLN A 151 39.38 8.54 -3.52
C GLN A 151 38.89 9.96 -3.83
N ILE A 152 37.74 10.09 -4.50
CA ILE A 152 37.11 11.40 -4.79
C ILE A 152 36.79 12.14 -3.50
N ALA A 153 36.22 11.46 -2.50
CA ALA A 153 35.90 12.05 -1.20
C ALA A 153 37.17 12.59 -0.52
N THR A 154 38.26 11.82 -0.55
CA THR A 154 39.56 12.24 -0.01
C THR A 154 40.06 13.53 -0.65
N PHE A 155 40.05 13.64 -1.98
CA PHE A 155 40.48 14.86 -2.67
C PHE A 155 39.56 16.05 -2.41
N ARG A 156 38.25 15.84 -2.28
CA ARG A 156 37.31 16.90 -1.89
C ARG A 156 37.61 17.44 -0.51
N GLU A 157 37.93 16.56 0.45
CA GLU A 157 38.32 16.97 1.80
C GLU A 157 39.65 17.73 1.80
N LEU A 158 40.63 17.27 1.02
CA LEU A 158 41.91 17.97 0.85
C LEU A 158 41.71 19.37 0.27
N LEU A 159 40.93 19.50 -0.80
CA LEU A 159 40.61 20.81 -1.39
C LEU A 159 39.90 21.70 -0.37
N GLU A 160 38.91 21.18 0.36
CA GLU A 160 38.19 21.97 1.37
C GLU A 160 39.13 22.46 2.46
N LYS A 161 40.09 21.63 2.90
CA LYS A 161 41.15 22.01 3.84
C LYS A 161 42.08 23.07 3.28
N GLU A 162 42.48 22.93 2.02
CA GLU A 162 43.39 23.87 1.33
C GLU A 162 42.78 25.26 1.19
N ILE A 163 41.48 25.35 0.88
CA ILE A 163 40.76 26.62 0.70
C ILE A 163 40.13 27.18 2.00
N GLN A 164 40.27 26.50 3.14
CA GLN A 164 39.74 27.00 4.42
C GLN A 164 40.23 28.41 4.78
N PRO A 165 41.53 28.75 4.70
CA PRO A 165 41.99 30.07 5.12
C PRO A 165 41.42 31.18 4.23
N GLU A 166 41.35 30.98 2.92
CA GLU A 166 40.72 31.93 1.99
C GLU A 166 39.21 32.07 2.27
N LYS A 167 38.51 30.97 2.56
CA LYS A 167 37.09 31.03 2.98
C LYS A 167 36.89 31.77 4.30
N GLN A 168 37.84 31.68 5.24
CA GLN A 168 37.77 32.42 6.50
C GLN A 168 38.00 33.91 6.28
N GLU A 169 39.00 34.27 5.48
CA GLU A 169 39.28 35.67 5.15
C GLU A 169 38.15 36.27 4.31
N LEU A 170 37.61 35.54 3.34
CA LEU A 170 36.45 35.98 2.56
C LEU A 170 35.27 36.31 3.48
N ARG A 171 34.92 35.41 4.40
CA ARG A 171 33.84 35.65 5.38
C ARG A 171 34.10 36.88 6.23
N ARG A 172 35.34 37.06 6.70
CA ARG A 172 35.72 38.23 7.49
C ARG A 172 35.55 39.53 6.69
N LEU A 173 35.96 39.55 5.43
CA LEU A 173 35.81 40.70 4.55
C LEU A 173 34.32 40.96 4.23
N GLU A 174 33.53 39.92 3.99
CA GLU A 174 32.07 40.02 3.80
C GLU A 174 31.38 40.58 5.05
N GLU A 175 31.76 40.14 6.25
CA GLU A 175 31.26 40.68 7.52
C GLU A 175 31.62 42.17 7.68
N GLN A 176 32.84 42.57 7.31
CA GLN A 176 33.22 43.99 7.31
C GLN A 176 32.44 44.81 6.28
N MET A 177 32.08 44.21 5.14
CA MET A 177 31.26 44.87 4.13
C MET A 177 29.80 44.98 4.53
N SER A 178 29.30 44.06 5.36
CA SER A 178 27.91 44.06 5.84
C SER A 178 27.55 45.31 6.66
N GLU A 179 28.54 46.03 7.20
CA GLU A 179 28.32 47.34 7.86
C GLU A 179 27.84 48.43 6.88
N TYR A 180 28.04 48.24 5.57
CA TYR A 180 27.57 49.16 4.54
C TYR A 180 26.24 48.72 3.90
N ASP A 181 25.73 47.55 4.29
CA ASP A 181 24.50 46.99 3.74
C ASP A 181 23.29 47.42 4.57
N ILE A 182 22.24 47.88 3.89
CA ILE A 182 20.92 48.04 4.51
C ILE A 182 20.16 46.73 4.29
N SER A 183 19.83 46.04 5.37
CA SER A 183 19.18 44.73 5.32
C SER A 183 17.77 44.83 4.72
N ASP A 184 17.46 43.95 3.76
CA ASP A 184 16.13 43.87 3.14
C ASP A 184 15.10 43.30 4.13
N PRO A 185 14.01 44.02 4.46
CA PRO A 185 13.01 43.56 5.42
C PRO A 185 11.97 42.59 4.83
N ILE A 186 12.09 42.14 3.57
CA ILE A 186 11.11 41.21 2.96
C ILE A 186 10.82 39.99 3.85
N GLY A 187 9.53 39.74 4.10
CA GLY A 187 9.07 38.64 4.95
C GLY A 187 9.21 38.84 6.46
N GLN A 188 9.77 39.96 6.93
CA GLN A 188 9.95 40.26 8.35
C GLN A 188 8.74 40.96 8.99
N PRO A 189 8.62 40.97 10.33
CA PRO A 189 7.58 41.72 11.02
C PRO A 189 7.66 43.23 10.77
N ARG A 190 6.52 43.93 10.89
CA ARG A 190 6.41 45.39 10.67
C ARG A 190 7.47 46.21 11.41
N ALA A 191 7.85 45.82 12.63
CA ALA A 191 8.88 46.50 13.41
C ALA A 191 10.27 46.52 12.73
N VAL A 192 10.57 45.53 11.87
CA VAL A 192 11.82 45.47 11.10
C VAL A 192 11.78 46.41 9.90
N TYR A 193 10.62 46.51 9.23
CA TYR A 193 10.39 47.50 8.16
C TYR A 193 10.50 48.93 8.69
N GLU A 194 9.94 49.21 9.86
CA GLU A 194 10.01 50.54 10.48
C GLU A 194 11.45 50.95 10.80
N LYS A 195 12.28 50.02 11.30
CA LYS A 195 13.72 50.25 11.53
C LYS A 195 14.50 50.46 10.22
N CYS A 196 14.24 49.62 9.21
CA CYS A 196 14.87 49.76 7.88
C CYS A 196 14.53 51.11 7.24
N ALA A 197 13.27 51.56 7.34
CA ALA A 197 12.85 52.86 6.82
C ALA A 197 13.56 54.03 7.52
N GLN A 198 13.71 53.97 8.85
CA GLN A 198 14.44 54.98 9.63
C GLN A 198 15.92 55.03 9.23
N GLU A 199 16.56 53.86 9.11
CA GLU A 199 17.96 53.76 8.67
C GLU A 199 18.16 54.32 7.25
N LEU A 200 17.26 53.98 6.32
CA LEU A 200 17.26 54.54 4.96
C LEU A 200 17.15 56.06 4.96
N GLU A 201 16.22 56.62 5.73
CA GLU A 201 16.02 58.06 5.83
C GLU A 201 17.29 58.76 6.34
N GLU A 202 17.89 58.28 7.42
CA GLU A 202 19.13 58.82 7.97
C GLU A 202 20.32 58.74 7.00
N VAL A 203 20.47 57.62 6.29
CA VAL A 203 21.56 57.42 5.33
C VAL A 203 21.35 58.30 4.10
N ILE A 204 20.13 58.37 3.55
CA ILE A 204 19.80 59.20 2.39
C ILE A 204 20.03 60.69 2.69
N GLU A 205 19.64 61.16 3.87
CA GLU A 205 19.93 62.54 4.28
C GLU A 205 21.43 62.85 4.32
N LYS A 206 22.23 61.94 4.90
CA LYS A 206 23.70 62.08 4.95
C LYS A 206 24.30 62.07 3.54
N VAL A 207 23.77 61.25 2.64
CA VAL A 207 24.16 61.23 1.22
C VAL A 207 23.85 62.57 0.57
N PHE A 208 22.64 63.13 0.74
CA PHE A 208 22.29 64.43 0.16
C PHE A 208 23.14 65.57 0.71
N ARG A 209 23.47 65.57 2.01
CA ARG A 209 24.43 66.53 2.58
C ARG A 209 25.82 66.40 1.95
N LYS A 210 26.33 65.18 1.83
CA LYS A 210 27.64 64.91 1.21
C LYS A 210 27.68 65.27 -0.28
N LEU A 211 26.56 65.16 -0.99
CA LEU A 211 26.42 65.61 -2.38
C LEU A 211 26.35 67.14 -2.48
N ALA A 212 25.72 67.82 -1.53
CA ALA A 212 25.63 69.28 -1.49
C ALA A 212 26.97 69.97 -1.13
N GLU A 213 27.85 69.27 -0.39
CA GLU A 213 29.19 69.75 0.01
C GLU A 213 30.28 69.47 -1.04
N ARG A 214 29.96 68.73 -2.11
CA ARG A 214 30.90 68.44 -3.21
C ARG A 214 30.45 69.16 -4.48
N ASP A 215 31.30 70.05 -5.00
CA ASP A 215 31.23 70.43 -6.41
C ASP A 215 31.72 69.21 -7.24
N PHE A 216 30.80 68.56 -7.95
CA PHE A 216 31.14 67.58 -8.99
C PHE A 216 31.54 68.29 -10.28
#